data_AF-A0A441WBI6-F1
#
_entry.id   AF-A0A441WBI6-F1
#
_cell.length_a   1.000
_cell.length_b   1.000
_cell.length_c   1.000
_cell.angle_alpha   90.00
_cell.angle_beta   90.00
_cell.angle_gamma   90.00
#
_symmetry.space_group_name_H-M   'P 1'
#
loop_
_entity.id
_entity.type
_entity.pdbx_description
1 polymer ?
#
loop_
_entity_poly.entity_id
_entity_poly.type
_entity_poly.pdbx_seq_one_letter_code
_entity_poly.pdbx_strand_id
1 'polypeptide(L)'
;MFGLARLAAAILVRVGALFLFMATLMAHAAAGVTITGATPSTFSGPGQTITFHFRIDQENAIINSVALTMNHPLGAVSCSPALPIQPFETTNCTATYVTQLSNNFDIVQYGTYDLTTNGGPRGGNVAGQVTVTYVPPGVPSLSSISPTSGPVTGGTSVTITGINLNDVTSVTIGGTALIGTTVVNSTTIIGTMPANTAGSKNVTVTTLTGSSTLAGGFTYLTPTITLSPTSLPPATAGNAYSQSVTAAGGTAPYSFALTAGALPPGISLSAGGSLTGTPTTTGVYNFTVTATDANGFTGAGAYALSIAAPTITLAPATLSASVAGSVYAEGLSATGGTAPYSFALTAGALPPGMSLSAVGSLTGTPTTAGSFNFT
;
A
#
# COMPACT_ATOMS: atom_id res chain seq x y z
N MET A 1 -36.33 -9.68 72.78
CA MET A 1 -36.24 -11.16 72.67
C MET A 1 -34.77 -11.49 72.73
N PHE A 2 -34.21 -11.74 73.92
CA PHE A 2 -33.91 -13.09 74.48
C PHE A 2 -33.18 -13.97 73.45
N GLY A 3 -31.97 -14.51 73.67
CA GLY A 3 -31.05 -14.59 74.80
C GLY A 3 -29.67 -15.04 74.26
N LEU A 4 -28.56 -14.70 74.95
CA LEU A 4 -27.78 -15.62 75.82
C LEU A 4 -27.26 -16.87 75.07
N ALA A 5 -26.00 -17.28 75.10
CA ALA A 5 -24.85 -17.01 75.97
C ALA A 5 -23.59 -17.54 75.24
N ARG A 6 -22.46 -16.82 75.26
CA ARG A 6 -21.25 -17.06 76.09
C ARG A 6 -20.70 -18.49 75.97
N LEU A 7 -19.45 -18.70 75.56
CA LEU A 7 -18.23 -18.50 76.37
C LEU A 7 -17.04 -18.48 75.37
N ALA A 8 -16.21 -17.42 75.24
CA ALA A 8 -15.23 -16.88 76.21
C ALA A 8 -14.05 -17.85 76.41
N ALA A 9 -12.77 -17.47 76.45
CA ALA A 9 -12.02 -16.20 76.46
C ALA A 9 -10.55 -16.57 76.07
N ALA A 10 -9.54 -15.71 75.88
CA ALA A 10 -9.20 -14.45 76.53
C ALA A 10 -7.99 -13.82 75.75
N ILE A 11 -7.92 -12.49 75.50
CA ILE A 11 -7.26 -11.44 76.35
C ILE A 11 -5.71 -11.53 76.25
N LEU A 12 -4.88 -10.50 75.98
CA LEU A 12 -5.00 -9.04 75.85
C LEU A 12 -3.70 -8.45 75.25
N VAL A 13 -3.88 -7.31 74.58
CA VAL A 13 -3.00 -6.15 74.30
C VAL A 13 -1.73 -5.95 75.17
N ARG A 14 -0.60 -5.58 74.54
CA ARG A 14 0.27 -4.39 74.84
C ARG A 14 1.44 -4.30 73.83
N VAL A 15 1.52 -3.24 73.03
CA VAL A 15 2.41 -2.06 73.17
C VAL A 15 3.90 -2.42 73.37
N GLY A 16 4.75 -2.06 72.41
CA GLY A 16 6.18 -1.85 72.67
C GLY A 16 7.14 -2.13 71.52
N ALA A 17 7.98 -1.14 71.23
CA ALA A 17 9.34 -1.24 70.68
C ALA A 17 9.53 -1.48 69.17
N LEU A 18 9.73 -0.36 68.47
CA LEU A 18 10.95 -0.07 67.71
C LEU A 18 12.03 -1.18 67.82
N PHE A 19 12.16 -2.00 66.79
CA PHE A 19 13.35 -2.82 66.56
C PHE A 19 13.90 -2.51 65.18
N LEU A 20 14.68 -1.44 65.15
CA LEU A 20 15.76 -1.24 64.20
C LEU A 20 16.70 -2.44 64.34
N PHE A 21 16.54 -3.47 63.50
CA PHE A 21 17.53 -4.55 63.42
C PHE A 21 18.75 -4.04 62.64
N MET A 22 19.50 -3.11 63.24
CA MET A 22 20.94 -3.04 63.02
C MET A 22 21.56 -4.20 63.80
N ALA A 23 21.63 -5.36 63.16
CA ALA A 23 22.55 -6.40 63.61
C ALA A 23 23.95 -6.02 63.11
N THR A 24 24.60 -5.09 63.81
CA THR A 24 26.04 -4.87 63.65
C THR A 24 26.76 -5.93 64.48
N LEU A 25 26.96 -7.11 63.88
CA LEU A 25 27.98 -8.05 64.33
C LEU A 25 29.21 -7.87 63.42
N MET A 26 30.01 -6.83 63.65
CA MET A 26 31.34 -6.74 63.05
C MET A 26 32.31 -7.59 63.88
N ALA A 27 32.27 -8.90 63.62
CA ALA A 27 33.37 -9.79 63.97
C ALA A 27 34.29 -9.88 62.75
N HIS A 28 35.47 -9.26 62.89
CA HIS A 28 36.71 -9.49 62.15
C HIS A 28 36.56 -9.66 60.62
N ALA A 29 36.84 -8.56 59.92
CA ALA A 29 37.09 -8.53 58.49
C ALA A 29 38.10 -9.61 58.09
N ALA A 30 37.64 -10.72 57.53
CA ALA A 30 38.45 -11.51 56.63
C ALA A 30 38.39 -10.81 55.28
N ALA A 31 39.37 -9.94 55.04
CA ALA A 31 39.58 -9.30 53.76
C ALA A 31 39.70 -10.37 52.68
N GLY A 32 38.94 -10.24 51.60
CA GLY A 32 39.25 -11.07 50.45
C GLY A 32 38.34 -11.08 49.24
N VAL A 33 37.06 -11.38 49.40
CA VAL A 33 36.19 -11.57 48.22
C VAL A 33 35.64 -10.23 47.77
N THR A 34 35.96 -9.82 46.54
CA THR A 34 35.43 -8.62 45.88
C THR A 34 34.69 -9.04 44.62
N ILE A 35 33.44 -8.58 44.46
CA ILE A 35 32.72 -8.77 43.20
C ILE A 35 33.29 -7.80 42.16
N THR A 36 33.77 -8.32 41.03
CA THR A 36 34.43 -7.52 39.99
C THR A 36 33.51 -7.19 38.82
N GLY A 37 32.43 -7.95 38.63
CA GLY A 37 31.37 -7.60 37.68
C GLY A 37 30.61 -8.81 37.16
N ALA A 38 29.83 -8.60 36.09
CA ALA A 38 29.11 -9.64 35.37
C ALA A 38 29.26 -9.43 33.86
N THR A 39 29.35 -10.52 33.10
CA THR A 39 29.40 -10.48 31.63
C THR A 39 28.42 -11.46 31.00
N PRO A 40 27.56 -11.00 30.07
CA PRO A 40 27.25 -9.60 29.82
C PRO A 40 26.55 -8.95 31.04
N SER A 41 26.67 -7.62 31.18
CA SER A 41 25.96 -6.86 32.23
C SER A 41 24.50 -6.57 31.89
N THR A 42 24.05 -6.98 30.70
CA THR A 42 22.67 -6.85 30.22
C THR A 42 22.19 -8.14 29.57
N PHE A 43 20.88 -8.35 29.55
CA PHE A 43 20.23 -9.45 28.83
C PHE A 43 18.89 -9.01 28.27
N SER A 44 18.43 -9.69 27.22
CA SER A 44 17.21 -9.31 26.47
C SER A 44 16.14 -10.40 26.43
N GLY A 45 16.42 -11.61 26.92
CA GLY A 45 15.46 -12.70 26.97
C GLY A 45 15.92 -13.88 27.81
N PRO A 46 15.03 -14.83 28.11
CA PRO A 46 15.35 -16.02 28.88
C PRO A 46 16.34 -16.92 28.13
N GLY A 47 17.09 -17.73 28.86
CA GLY A 47 18.08 -18.67 28.31
C GLY A 47 19.46 -18.07 28.04
N GLN A 48 19.64 -16.76 28.21
CA GLN A 48 20.97 -16.13 28.15
C GLN A 48 21.77 -16.44 29.42
N THR A 49 23.02 -16.82 29.24
CA THR A 49 23.96 -17.13 30.33
C THR A 49 24.69 -15.86 30.76
N ILE A 50 24.58 -15.52 32.05
CA ILE A 50 25.35 -14.45 32.70
C ILE A 50 26.46 -15.07 33.52
N THR A 51 27.71 -14.66 33.26
CA THR A 51 28.87 -15.07 34.03
C THR A 51 29.22 -13.99 35.04
N PHE A 52 29.16 -14.32 36.33
CA PHE A 52 29.62 -13.44 37.41
C PHE A 52 31.10 -13.61 37.63
N HIS A 53 31.81 -12.50 37.89
CA HIS A 53 33.22 -12.49 38.20
C HIS A 53 33.43 -11.95 39.60
N PHE A 54 34.27 -12.64 40.34
CA PHE A 54 34.72 -12.19 41.64
C PHE A 54 36.19 -12.54 41.80
N ARG A 55 36.89 -11.62 42.45
CA ARG A 55 38.28 -11.75 42.83
C ARG A 55 38.32 -12.12 44.29
N ILE A 56 39.17 -13.07 44.63
CA ILE A 56 39.41 -13.41 46.01
C ILE A 56 40.85 -13.11 46.34
N ASP A 57 41.04 -12.07 47.14
CA ASP A 57 42.25 -11.74 47.87
C ASP A 57 42.21 -12.49 49.21
N GLN A 58 43.32 -12.78 49.86
CA GLN A 58 43.32 -13.43 51.18
C GLN A 58 44.35 -12.78 52.08
N GLU A 59 43.96 -12.45 53.31
CA GLU A 59 44.87 -12.03 54.36
C GLU A 59 45.01 -13.16 55.39
N ASN A 60 46.11 -13.92 55.27
CA ASN A 60 46.56 -14.90 56.27
C ASN A 60 45.61 -16.09 56.57
N ALA A 61 44.80 -16.53 55.59
CA ALA A 61 43.86 -17.66 55.69
C ALA A 61 43.85 -18.54 54.43
N ILE A 62 43.46 -19.82 54.58
CA ILE A 62 43.23 -20.77 53.46
C ILE A 62 41.72 -20.83 53.18
N ILE A 63 41.31 -20.67 51.91
CA ILE A 63 39.91 -20.85 51.50
C ILE A 63 39.70 -22.24 50.94
N ASN A 64 38.75 -22.99 51.48
CA ASN A 64 38.47 -24.37 51.07
C ASN A 64 37.27 -24.46 50.12
N SER A 65 36.28 -23.58 50.29
CA SER A 65 35.09 -23.56 49.44
C SER A 65 34.50 -22.15 49.35
N VAL A 66 33.86 -21.88 48.21
CA VAL A 66 33.06 -20.67 47.99
C VAL A 66 31.71 -21.10 47.44
N ALA A 67 30.65 -20.66 48.11
CA ALA A 67 29.27 -20.88 47.69
C ALA A 67 28.55 -19.54 47.53
N LEU A 68 27.74 -19.45 46.49
CA LEU A 68 26.87 -18.30 46.25
C LEU A 68 25.45 -18.68 46.62
N THR A 69 24.83 -17.87 47.47
CA THR A 69 23.41 -17.99 47.78
C THR A 69 22.67 -16.86 47.06
N MET A 70 21.79 -17.23 46.14
CA MET A 70 20.84 -16.31 45.49
C MET A 70 19.43 -16.90 45.57
N ASN A 71 18.41 -16.05 45.46
CA ASN A 71 17.01 -16.49 45.35
C ASN A 71 16.70 -17.23 44.02
N HIS A 72 17.71 -17.45 43.17
CA HIS A 72 17.59 -18.13 41.88
C HIS A 72 18.73 -19.15 41.70
N PRO A 73 18.50 -20.25 40.97
CA PRO A 73 19.48 -21.31 40.80
C PRO A 73 20.70 -20.83 40.00
N LEU A 74 21.88 -20.93 40.60
CA LEU A 74 23.17 -20.67 39.95
C LEU A 74 23.82 -21.99 39.55
N GLY A 75 24.61 -21.95 38.47
CA GLY A 75 25.58 -22.99 38.15
C GLY A 75 26.66 -23.11 39.23
N ALA A 76 27.42 -24.20 39.20
CA ALA A 76 28.51 -24.42 40.13
C ALA A 76 29.57 -23.30 40.03
N VAL A 77 30.10 -22.88 41.18
CA VAL A 77 31.21 -21.94 41.24
C VAL A 77 32.49 -22.65 40.79
N SER A 78 33.20 -22.07 39.82
CA SER A 78 34.51 -22.55 39.36
C SER A 78 35.58 -21.49 39.58
N CYS A 79 36.68 -21.85 40.23
CA CYS A 79 37.81 -20.95 40.50
C CYS A 79 39.06 -21.34 39.70
N SER A 80 39.85 -20.35 39.28
CA SER A 80 41.14 -20.55 38.62
C SER A 80 42.20 -19.60 39.19
N PRO A 81 43.26 -20.14 39.86
CA PRO A 81 43.50 -21.57 40.17
C PRO A 81 42.42 -22.18 41.09
N ALA A 82 42.30 -23.52 41.04
CA ALA A 82 41.28 -24.26 41.78
C ALA A 82 41.53 -24.18 43.30
N LEU A 83 40.45 -24.18 44.09
CA LEU A 83 40.51 -24.24 45.54
C LEU A 83 41.20 -25.54 46.01
N PRO A 84 41.91 -25.53 47.15
CA PRO A 84 42.05 -24.43 48.11
C PRO A 84 43.12 -23.39 47.73
N ILE A 85 42.85 -22.13 48.03
CA ILE A 85 43.77 -21.00 47.74
C ILE A 85 44.65 -20.75 48.97
N GLN A 86 45.95 -20.57 48.77
CA GLN A 86 46.91 -20.36 49.87
C GLN A 86 46.98 -18.88 50.31
N PRO A 87 47.52 -18.59 51.51
CA PRO A 87 47.71 -17.22 51.95
C PRO A 87 48.52 -16.39 50.94
N PHE A 88 48.07 -15.15 50.69
CA PHE A 88 48.66 -14.20 49.71
C PHE A 88 48.51 -14.58 48.23
N GLU A 89 47.77 -15.63 47.89
CA GLU A 89 47.39 -15.92 46.51
C GLU A 89 46.04 -15.26 46.16
N THR A 90 45.93 -14.82 44.91
CA THR A 90 44.68 -14.30 44.36
C THR A 90 44.08 -15.33 43.39
N THR A 91 42.78 -15.57 43.47
CA THR A 91 42.05 -16.34 42.44
C THR A 91 40.92 -15.52 41.85
N ASN A 92 40.51 -15.88 40.63
CA ASN A 92 39.24 -15.46 40.08
C ASN A 92 38.31 -16.65 40.05
N CYS A 93 37.05 -16.45 40.45
CA CYS A 93 36.05 -17.47 40.24
C CYS A 93 34.85 -16.91 39.48
N THR A 94 34.13 -17.83 38.87
CA THR A 94 32.97 -17.56 38.06
C THR A 94 31.81 -18.46 38.44
N ALA A 95 30.60 -17.93 38.27
CA ALA A 95 29.35 -18.68 38.36
C ALA A 95 28.45 -18.25 37.22
N THR A 96 27.67 -19.18 36.69
CA THR A 96 26.75 -18.92 35.57
C THR A 96 25.30 -18.90 36.03
N TYR A 97 24.53 -17.96 35.50
CA TYR A 97 23.08 -17.92 35.68
C TYR A 97 22.39 -17.98 34.32
N VAL A 98 21.41 -18.88 34.18
CA VAL A 98 20.55 -18.92 32.99
C VAL A 98 19.32 -18.09 33.28
N THR A 99 19.16 -16.99 32.55
CA THR A 99 18.08 -16.04 32.73
C THR A 99 16.70 -16.70 32.56
N GLN A 100 15.80 -16.45 33.49
CA GLN A 100 14.36 -16.73 33.39
C GLN A 100 13.65 -15.36 33.38
N LEU A 101 12.49 -15.24 32.72
CA LEU A 101 11.92 -13.93 32.36
C LEU A 101 11.82 -12.92 33.53
N SER A 102 12.13 -11.65 33.20
CA SER A 102 11.63 -10.37 33.76
C SER A 102 12.67 -9.45 34.44
N ASN A 103 12.54 -8.16 34.10
CA ASN A 103 12.92 -6.89 34.75
C ASN A 103 14.33 -6.74 35.34
N ASN A 104 14.78 -5.49 35.52
CA ASN A 104 16.05 -5.19 36.20
C ASN A 104 16.10 -5.87 37.55
N PHE A 105 17.19 -6.57 37.85
CA PHE A 105 17.40 -7.10 39.19
C PHE A 105 18.77 -6.67 39.69
N ASP A 106 18.75 -6.00 40.84
CA ASP A 106 19.94 -5.79 41.63
C ASP A 106 20.25 -7.10 42.36
N ILE A 107 21.43 -7.64 42.11
CA ILE A 107 21.91 -8.78 42.86
C ILE A 107 22.59 -8.23 44.11
N VAL A 108 21.85 -8.20 45.22
CA VAL A 108 22.42 -8.06 46.56
C VAL A 108 22.85 -9.47 46.98
N GLN A 109 24.14 -9.78 46.87
CA GLN A 109 24.64 -11.14 47.08
C GLN A 109 25.24 -11.30 48.48
N TYR A 110 24.89 -12.42 49.12
CA TYR A 110 25.56 -12.95 50.30
C TYR A 110 26.40 -14.16 49.86
N GLY A 111 27.70 -13.95 49.68
CA GLY A 111 28.64 -15.04 49.44
C GLY A 111 29.05 -15.67 50.77
N THR A 112 28.86 -16.98 50.93
CA THR A 112 29.38 -17.72 52.07
C THR A 112 30.64 -18.45 51.65
N TYR A 113 31.72 -18.28 52.41
CA TYR A 113 32.97 -18.97 52.17
C TYR A 113 33.46 -19.63 53.45
N ASP A 114 34.18 -20.74 53.30
CA ASP A 114 34.76 -21.48 54.42
C ASP A 114 36.29 -21.30 54.45
N LEU A 115 36.78 -20.70 55.54
CA LEU A 115 38.21 -20.48 55.80
C LEU A 115 38.72 -21.40 56.89
N THR A 116 39.95 -21.89 56.71
CA THR A 116 40.74 -22.45 57.81
C THR A 116 41.80 -21.44 58.25
N THR A 117 41.77 -21.06 59.52
CA THR A 117 42.79 -20.24 60.20
C THR A 117 43.33 -20.98 61.42
N ASN A 118 44.37 -20.45 62.07
CA ASN A 118 45.09 -21.06 63.20
C ASN A 118 44.26 -21.24 64.50
N GLY A 119 42.93 -21.28 64.40
CA GLY A 119 41.95 -21.52 65.45
C GLY A 119 40.72 -22.33 65.00
N GLY A 120 40.77 -23.04 63.86
CA GLY A 120 39.72 -23.93 63.35
C GLY A 120 38.96 -23.40 62.13
N PRO A 121 38.01 -24.18 61.58
CA PRO A 121 37.15 -23.76 60.47
C PRO A 121 36.27 -22.57 60.88
N ARG A 122 36.23 -21.52 60.06
CA ARG A 122 35.36 -20.36 60.21
C ARG A 122 34.67 -20.05 58.89
N GLY A 123 33.34 -19.95 58.93
CA GLY A 123 32.56 -19.38 57.83
C GLY A 123 32.49 -17.85 57.93
N GLY A 124 32.53 -17.17 56.78
CA GLY A 124 32.28 -15.73 56.68
C GLY A 124 31.23 -15.40 55.61
N ASN A 125 30.58 -14.23 55.76
CA ASN A 125 29.68 -13.67 54.76
C ASN A 125 30.32 -12.45 54.11
N VAL A 126 30.37 -12.40 52.78
CA VAL A 126 30.67 -11.18 52.03
C VAL A 126 29.38 -10.62 51.45
N ALA A 127 29.15 -9.32 51.66
CA ALA A 127 28.09 -8.56 51.02
C ALA A 127 28.68 -7.70 49.90
N GLY A 128 28.21 -7.91 48.66
CA GLY A 128 28.55 -7.09 47.49
C GLY A 128 27.34 -6.95 46.57
N GLN A 129 27.32 -5.88 45.76
CA GLN A 129 26.22 -5.59 44.84
C GLN A 129 26.71 -5.51 43.39
N VAL A 130 26.05 -6.23 42.49
CA VAL A 130 26.20 -6.09 41.03
C VAL A 130 24.82 -5.95 40.41
N THR A 131 24.67 -4.94 39.55
CA THR A 131 23.43 -4.71 38.79
C THR A 131 23.53 -5.38 37.43
N VAL A 132 22.55 -6.23 37.10
CA VAL A 132 22.36 -6.78 35.75
C VAL A 132 21.07 -6.19 35.20
N THR A 133 21.18 -5.51 34.06
CA THR A 133 20.06 -4.74 33.50
C THR A 133 19.31 -5.55 32.44
N TYR A 134 18.01 -5.74 32.64
CA TYR A 134 17.15 -6.29 31.60
C TYR A 134 16.87 -5.19 30.57
N VAL A 135 17.35 -5.39 29.35
CA VAL A 135 17.05 -4.51 28.22
C VAL A 135 16.05 -5.24 27.34
N PRO A 136 14.74 -4.89 27.41
CA PRO A 136 13.74 -5.56 26.59
C PRO A 136 14.13 -5.45 25.11
N PRO A 137 13.89 -6.50 24.30
CA PRO A 137 14.13 -6.44 22.87
C PRO A 137 13.42 -5.23 22.27
N GLY A 138 14.10 -4.50 21.40
CA GLY A 138 13.50 -3.36 20.74
C GLY A 138 12.24 -3.80 19.97
N VAL A 139 11.13 -3.09 20.20
CA VAL A 139 9.95 -3.22 19.33
C VAL A 139 10.29 -2.66 17.95
N PRO A 140 9.70 -3.19 16.87
CA PRO A 140 9.90 -2.63 15.55
C PRO A 140 9.44 -1.17 15.53
N SER A 141 10.10 -0.33 14.72
CA SER A 141 9.63 1.02 14.43
C SER A 141 9.90 1.32 12.96
N LEU A 142 8.83 1.54 12.19
CA LEU A 142 8.91 1.89 10.77
C LEU A 142 9.16 3.39 10.61
N SER A 143 10.06 3.74 9.70
CA SER A 143 10.37 5.14 9.36
C SER A 143 9.82 5.52 8.00
N SER A 144 9.88 4.63 7.01
CA SER A 144 9.40 4.92 5.65
C SER A 144 9.13 3.67 4.84
N ILE A 145 8.45 3.88 3.71
CA ILE A 145 8.34 2.93 2.62
C ILE A 145 8.58 3.67 1.30
N SER A 146 9.27 3.05 0.35
CA SER A 146 9.53 3.62 -0.97
C SER A 146 9.38 2.57 -2.08
N PRO A 147 8.66 2.88 -3.18
CA PRO A 147 7.82 4.07 -3.36
C PRO A 147 6.60 4.08 -2.41
N THR A 148 5.98 5.25 -2.24
CA THR A 148 4.78 5.45 -1.38
C THR A 148 3.45 5.28 -2.13
N SER A 149 3.47 4.92 -3.41
CA SER A 149 2.27 4.67 -4.20
C SER A 149 2.49 3.67 -5.33
N GLY A 150 1.40 3.06 -5.80
CA GLY A 150 1.38 2.11 -6.91
C GLY A 150 -0.03 1.78 -7.37
N PRO A 151 -0.19 0.93 -8.39
CA PRO A 151 -1.51 0.59 -8.93
C PRO A 151 -2.29 -0.32 -7.98
N VAL A 152 -3.62 -0.18 -7.96
CA VAL A 152 -4.59 -1.07 -7.27
C VAL A 152 -4.40 -2.56 -7.56
N THR A 153 -3.82 -2.91 -8.70
CA THR A 153 -3.49 -4.30 -9.08
C THR A 153 -2.28 -4.87 -8.34
N GLY A 154 -1.53 -4.05 -7.60
CA GLY A 154 -0.28 -4.45 -6.96
C GLY A 154 0.88 -4.58 -7.96
N GLY A 155 1.93 -5.31 -7.57
CA GLY A 155 3.12 -5.55 -8.38
C GLY A 155 4.26 -4.55 -8.19
N THR A 156 4.03 -3.43 -7.48
CA THR A 156 5.09 -2.48 -7.15
C THR A 156 6.05 -3.09 -6.13
N SER A 157 7.32 -3.26 -6.51
CA SER A 157 8.38 -3.59 -5.56
C SER A 157 8.64 -2.41 -4.63
N VAL A 158 8.73 -2.68 -3.34
CA VAL A 158 8.87 -1.69 -2.28
C VAL A 158 10.01 -2.05 -1.34
N THR A 159 10.61 -1.00 -0.78
CA THR A 159 11.56 -1.08 0.34
C THR A 159 10.92 -0.42 1.55
N ILE A 160 10.81 -1.16 2.65
CA ILE A 160 10.33 -0.68 3.94
C ILE A 160 11.57 -0.49 4.84
N THR A 161 11.69 0.69 5.42
CA THR A 161 12.82 1.07 6.29
C THR A 161 12.33 1.28 7.72
N GLY A 162 13.15 0.90 8.69
CA GLY A 162 12.86 1.04 10.11
C GLY A 162 14.03 0.60 10.99
N ILE A 163 13.71 0.16 12.20
CA ILE A 163 14.64 -0.46 13.16
C ILE A 163 13.99 -1.71 13.77
N ASN A 164 14.84 -2.60 14.30
CA ASN A 164 14.45 -3.86 14.95
C ASN A 164 13.63 -4.81 14.05
N LEU A 165 14.04 -4.98 12.79
CA LEU A 165 13.33 -5.77 11.76
C LEU A 165 13.91 -7.18 11.52
N ASN A 166 14.74 -7.74 12.42
CA ASN A 166 15.40 -9.03 12.18
C ASN A 166 14.42 -10.23 12.20
N ASP A 167 13.41 -10.20 13.07
CA ASP A 167 12.53 -11.33 13.37
C ASP A 167 11.09 -11.09 12.90
N VAL A 168 10.93 -10.64 11.66
CA VAL A 168 9.63 -10.32 11.05
C VAL A 168 8.81 -11.59 10.86
N THR A 169 7.63 -11.63 11.47
CA THR A 169 6.66 -12.72 11.34
C THR A 169 5.59 -12.40 10.31
N SER A 170 5.26 -11.12 10.10
CA SER A 170 4.34 -10.70 9.05
C SER A 170 4.55 -9.25 8.62
N VAL A 171 4.23 -8.98 7.35
CA VAL A 171 4.12 -7.63 6.80
C VAL A 171 2.79 -7.54 6.06
N THR A 172 1.99 -6.53 6.38
CA THR A 172 0.66 -6.34 5.79
C THR A 172 0.45 -4.90 5.31
N ILE A 173 -0.33 -4.74 4.25
CA ILE A 173 -0.68 -3.47 3.64
C ILE A 173 -2.20 -3.42 3.52
N GLY A 174 -2.83 -2.57 4.33
CA GLY A 174 -4.28 -2.50 4.44
C GLY A 174 -4.91 -3.83 4.86
N GLY A 175 -4.18 -4.66 5.62
CA GLY A 175 -4.60 -6.00 6.04
C GLY A 175 -4.19 -7.15 5.11
N THR A 176 -3.75 -6.87 3.88
CA THR A 176 -3.30 -7.90 2.93
C THR A 176 -1.80 -8.16 3.09
N ALA A 177 -1.37 -9.42 3.11
CA ALA A 177 0.05 -9.76 3.26
C ALA A 177 0.92 -9.27 2.08
N LEU A 178 2.13 -8.78 2.38
CA LEU A 178 3.13 -8.41 1.39
C LEU A 178 3.65 -9.67 0.66
N ILE A 179 3.79 -9.59 -0.67
CA ILE A 179 4.20 -10.73 -1.50
C ILE A 179 5.74 -10.77 -1.55
N GLY A 180 6.34 -11.96 -1.38
CA GLY A 180 7.79 -12.13 -1.52
C GLY A 180 8.62 -11.39 -0.46
N THR A 181 8.09 -11.26 0.76
CA THR A 181 8.76 -10.55 1.86
C THR A 181 10.15 -11.13 2.12
N THR A 182 11.18 -10.27 2.04
CA THR A 182 12.56 -10.60 2.34
C THR A 182 13.12 -9.58 3.33
N VAL A 183 13.54 -10.05 4.51
CA VAL A 183 14.26 -9.24 5.49
C VAL A 183 15.71 -9.17 5.05
N VAL A 184 16.18 -7.98 4.67
CA VAL A 184 17.55 -7.77 4.20
C VAL A 184 18.51 -7.61 5.38
N ASN A 185 18.10 -6.85 6.38
CA ASN A 185 18.81 -6.63 7.64
C ASN A 185 17.85 -6.04 8.69
N SER A 186 18.38 -5.69 9.88
CA SER A 186 17.62 -5.13 11.00
C SER A 186 16.89 -3.81 10.71
N THR A 187 17.14 -3.17 9.57
CA THR A 187 16.56 -1.87 9.20
C THR A 187 15.78 -1.89 7.89
N THR A 188 15.83 -2.99 7.13
CA THR A 188 15.34 -3.02 5.74
C THR A 188 14.60 -4.31 5.41
N ILE A 189 13.40 -4.16 4.87
CA ILE A 189 12.59 -5.23 4.27
C ILE A 189 12.30 -4.86 2.82
N ILE A 190 12.34 -5.83 1.92
CA ILE A 190 11.87 -5.68 0.55
C ILE A 190 10.73 -6.65 0.27
N GLY A 191 9.87 -6.30 -0.68
CA GLY A 191 8.80 -7.17 -1.17
C GLY A 191 7.98 -6.49 -2.25
N THR A 192 6.89 -7.12 -2.65
CA THR A 192 6.02 -6.66 -3.73
C THR A 192 4.62 -6.40 -3.20
N MET A 193 4.08 -5.22 -3.53
CA MET A 193 2.74 -4.79 -3.11
C MET A 193 1.67 -5.75 -3.62
N PRO A 194 0.78 -6.27 -2.76
CA PRO A 194 -0.37 -7.04 -3.19
C PRO A 194 -1.42 -6.14 -3.84
N ALA A 195 -2.37 -6.74 -4.57
CA ALA A 195 -3.55 -6.01 -5.02
C ALA A 195 -4.39 -5.54 -3.83
N ASN A 196 -4.92 -4.32 -3.91
CA ASN A 196 -5.80 -3.76 -2.89
C ASN A 196 -6.71 -2.68 -3.49
N THR A 197 -7.73 -2.30 -2.73
CA THR A 197 -8.63 -1.19 -3.06
C THR A 197 -7.90 0.15 -3.07
N ALA A 198 -8.39 1.08 -3.89
CA ALA A 198 -7.82 2.42 -4.02
C ALA A 198 -7.76 3.18 -2.69
N GLY A 199 -6.85 4.15 -2.63
CA GLY A 199 -6.64 5.03 -1.48
C GLY A 199 -5.48 4.62 -0.59
N SER A 200 -5.29 5.39 0.48
CA SER A 200 -4.19 5.22 1.43
C SER A 200 -4.43 4.00 2.33
N LYS A 201 -3.38 3.18 2.51
CA LYS A 201 -3.38 1.98 3.33
C LYS A 201 -2.23 2.03 4.33
N ASN A 202 -2.51 1.51 5.52
CA ASN A 202 -1.50 1.34 6.57
C ASN A 202 -0.54 0.21 6.19
N VAL A 203 0.74 0.41 6.47
CA VAL A 203 1.77 -0.63 6.36
C VAL A 203 2.11 -1.08 7.77
N THR A 204 1.89 -2.36 8.08
CA THR A 204 2.15 -2.91 9.42
C THR A 204 3.18 -4.03 9.30
N VAL A 205 4.24 -3.93 10.09
CA VAL A 205 5.25 -4.98 10.27
C VAL A 205 5.12 -5.52 11.69
N THR A 206 5.01 -6.83 11.81
CA THR A 206 5.01 -7.55 13.08
C THR A 206 6.25 -8.40 13.16
N THR A 207 6.93 -8.30 14.29
CA THR A 207 8.06 -9.14 14.69
C THR A 207 7.66 -9.97 15.91
N LEU A 208 8.55 -10.87 16.35
CA LEU A 208 8.38 -11.57 17.63
C LEU A 208 8.28 -10.65 18.85
N THR A 209 8.78 -9.41 18.74
CA THR A 209 8.89 -8.46 19.86
C THR A 209 7.76 -7.42 19.89
N GLY A 210 6.97 -7.30 18.81
CA GLY A 210 5.85 -6.38 18.74
C GLY A 210 5.47 -6.03 17.29
N SER A 211 4.64 -5.01 17.13
CA SER A 211 4.22 -4.51 15.81
C SER A 211 4.45 -3.01 15.69
N SER A 212 4.74 -2.56 14.47
CA SER A 212 4.80 -1.16 14.09
C SER A 212 3.95 -0.91 12.86
N THR A 213 3.23 0.21 12.84
CA THR A 213 2.38 0.62 11.74
C THR A 213 2.76 1.99 11.23
N LEU A 214 3.05 2.10 9.94
CA LEU A 214 3.13 3.37 9.21
C LEU A 214 1.72 3.70 8.68
N ALA A 215 1.03 4.59 9.38
CA ALA A 215 -0.32 5.01 9.03
C ALA A 215 -0.33 5.68 7.65
N GLY A 216 -1.18 5.21 6.75
CA GLY A 216 -1.26 5.71 5.38
C GLY A 216 0.04 5.62 4.58
N GLY A 217 0.95 4.72 4.95
CA GLY A 217 2.29 4.64 4.38
C GLY A 217 2.33 4.37 2.87
N PHE A 218 1.28 3.75 2.30
CA PHE A 218 1.21 3.47 0.87
C PHE A 218 -0.15 3.82 0.27
N THR A 219 -0.17 4.40 -0.93
CA THR A 219 -1.40 4.80 -1.63
C THR A 219 -1.61 4.00 -2.91
N TYR A 220 -2.75 3.32 -3.01
CA TYR A 220 -3.18 2.61 -4.21
C TYR A 220 -3.92 3.55 -5.16
N LEU A 221 -3.45 3.65 -6.40
CA LEU A 221 -3.99 4.51 -7.45
C LEU A 221 -4.80 3.69 -8.45
N THR A 222 -5.96 4.21 -8.83
CA THR A 222 -6.76 3.66 -9.94
C THR A 222 -6.09 3.98 -11.28
N PRO A 223 -6.19 3.11 -12.28
CA PRO A 223 -5.73 3.44 -13.63
C PRO A 223 -6.52 4.62 -14.19
N THR A 224 -5.86 5.46 -14.99
CA THR A 224 -6.53 6.52 -15.75
C THR A 224 -6.81 5.99 -17.15
N ILE A 225 -8.08 5.73 -17.46
CA ILE A 225 -8.50 5.23 -18.77
C ILE A 225 -8.81 6.41 -19.69
N THR A 226 -8.19 6.41 -20.86
CA THR A 226 -8.36 7.45 -21.89
C THR A 226 -8.92 6.84 -23.17
N LEU A 227 -9.75 7.61 -23.89
CA LEU A 227 -10.34 7.20 -25.16
C LEU A 227 -9.65 7.92 -26.33
N SER A 228 -9.54 7.23 -27.47
CA SER A 228 -9.04 7.78 -28.73
C SER A 228 -9.90 7.33 -29.91
N PRO A 229 -10.23 8.20 -30.87
CA PRO A 229 -9.84 9.62 -30.95
C PRO A 229 -10.59 10.50 -29.94
N THR A 230 -10.13 11.74 -29.72
CA THR A 230 -10.79 12.72 -28.84
C THR A 230 -11.91 13.51 -29.52
N SER A 231 -12.00 13.43 -30.84
CA SER A 231 -13.07 14.02 -31.66
C SER A 231 -13.41 13.10 -32.82
N LEU A 232 -14.59 13.28 -33.40
CA LEU A 232 -15.06 12.49 -34.53
C LEU A 232 -15.11 13.35 -35.80
N PRO A 233 -14.66 12.81 -36.95
CA PRO A 233 -14.92 13.44 -38.24
C PRO A 233 -16.43 13.63 -38.48
N PRO A 234 -16.85 14.69 -39.19
CA PRO A 234 -18.25 14.85 -39.56
C PRO A 234 -18.70 13.71 -40.49
N ALA A 235 -19.99 13.40 -40.48
CA ALA A 235 -20.62 12.48 -41.41
C ALA A 235 -21.60 13.21 -42.33
N THR A 236 -22.06 12.54 -43.39
CA THR A 236 -23.07 13.05 -44.31
C THR A 236 -24.30 12.15 -44.25
N ALA A 237 -25.50 12.74 -44.17
CA ALA A 237 -26.73 11.96 -44.16
C ALA A 237 -26.85 11.10 -45.44
N GLY A 238 -27.20 9.82 -45.28
CA GLY A 238 -27.31 8.83 -46.36
C GLY A 238 -26.01 8.11 -46.73
N ASN A 239 -24.85 8.58 -46.25
CA ASN A 239 -23.55 7.94 -46.52
C ASN A 239 -23.11 7.04 -45.35
N ALA A 240 -22.48 5.91 -45.66
CA ALA A 240 -21.94 5.04 -44.62
C ALA A 240 -20.87 5.76 -43.80
N TYR A 241 -20.92 5.56 -42.49
CA TYR A 241 -19.98 6.08 -41.51
C TYR A 241 -19.37 4.90 -40.74
N SER A 242 -18.06 4.93 -40.53
CA SER A 242 -17.34 3.90 -39.79
C SER A 242 -16.12 4.51 -39.12
N GLN A 243 -16.12 4.55 -37.79
CA GLN A 243 -14.99 4.98 -36.98
C GLN A 243 -14.77 3.99 -35.83
N SER A 244 -13.53 3.88 -35.37
CA SER A 244 -13.18 3.12 -34.17
C SER A 244 -12.88 4.05 -33.01
N VAL A 245 -13.44 3.71 -31.85
CA VAL A 245 -13.10 4.25 -30.55
C VAL A 245 -12.29 3.19 -29.81
N THR A 246 -11.15 3.59 -29.29
CA THR A 246 -10.20 2.73 -28.57
C THR A 246 -9.96 3.29 -27.17
N ALA A 247 -9.47 2.45 -26.26
CA ALA A 247 -9.15 2.84 -24.89
C ALA A 247 -7.77 2.36 -24.48
N ALA A 248 -7.11 3.10 -23.59
CA ALA A 248 -5.80 2.79 -23.05
C ALA A 248 -5.68 3.22 -21.58
N GLY A 249 -4.68 2.70 -20.88
CA GLY A 249 -4.33 3.05 -19.50
C GLY A 249 -4.87 2.11 -18.42
N GLY A 250 -5.81 1.22 -18.76
CA GLY A 250 -6.31 0.14 -17.90
C GLY A 250 -5.82 -1.24 -18.33
N THR A 251 -6.52 -2.29 -17.90
CA THR A 251 -6.23 -3.70 -18.25
C THR A 251 -7.17 -4.18 -19.35
N ALA A 252 -6.62 -4.62 -20.48
CA ALA A 252 -7.42 -5.20 -21.56
C ALA A 252 -8.08 -6.54 -21.16
N PRO A 253 -9.20 -6.96 -21.79
CA PRO A 253 -9.94 -6.27 -22.85
C PRO A 253 -10.76 -5.07 -22.33
N TYR A 254 -11.08 -4.15 -23.26
CA TYR A 254 -11.97 -3.02 -22.99
C TYR A 254 -13.36 -3.26 -23.60
N SER A 255 -14.39 -2.81 -22.91
CA SER A 255 -15.76 -2.76 -23.41
C SER A 255 -16.28 -1.32 -23.47
N PHE A 256 -17.10 -1.00 -24.46
CA PHE A 256 -17.59 0.35 -24.71
C PHE A 256 -19.11 0.43 -24.62
N ALA A 257 -19.60 1.50 -24.01
CA ALA A 257 -21.03 1.76 -23.88
C ALA A 257 -21.36 3.25 -24.05
N LEU A 258 -22.54 3.53 -24.60
CA LEU A 258 -23.14 4.86 -24.59
C LEU A 258 -23.73 5.11 -23.21
N THR A 259 -23.23 6.10 -22.48
CA THR A 259 -23.65 6.39 -21.09
C THR A 259 -24.42 7.70 -20.94
N ALA A 260 -24.34 8.60 -21.91
CA ALA A 260 -25.15 9.82 -21.95
C ALA A 260 -25.38 10.30 -23.39
N GLY A 261 -26.47 11.04 -23.60
CA GLY A 261 -26.88 11.55 -24.90
C GLY A 261 -27.47 10.47 -25.82
N ALA A 262 -27.51 10.76 -27.11
CA ALA A 262 -28.04 9.84 -28.12
C ALA A 262 -27.15 9.86 -29.37
N LEU A 263 -26.98 8.68 -29.97
CA LEU A 263 -26.36 8.58 -31.29
C LEU A 263 -27.32 9.11 -32.37
N PRO A 264 -26.80 9.61 -33.51
CA PRO A 264 -27.64 9.93 -34.66
C PRO A 264 -28.47 8.72 -35.11
N PRO A 265 -29.73 8.90 -35.55
CA PRO A 265 -30.51 7.82 -36.13
C PRO A 265 -29.75 7.13 -37.26
N GLY A 266 -29.65 5.79 -37.19
CA GLY A 266 -28.92 4.98 -38.17
C GLY A 266 -27.45 4.70 -37.83
N ILE A 267 -26.92 5.25 -36.73
CA ILE A 267 -25.59 4.95 -36.17
C ILE A 267 -25.72 4.08 -34.92
N SER A 268 -24.81 3.12 -34.75
CA SER A 268 -24.71 2.25 -33.58
C SER A 268 -23.26 2.16 -33.07
N LEU A 269 -23.11 1.96 -31.77
CA LEU A 269 -21.83 1.69 -31.11
C LEU A 269 -21.79 0.22 -30.69
N SER A 270 -20.76 -0.51 -31.09
CA SER A 270 -20.52 -1.88 -30.62
C SER A 270 -19.78 -1.88 -29.28
N ALA A 271 -19.91 -2.98 -28.53
CA ALA A 271 -19.16 -3.19 -27.29
C ALA A 271 -17.64 -3.25 -27.50
N GLY A 272 -17.17 -3.46 -28.74
CA GLY A 272 -15.75 -3.40 -29.13
C GLY A 272 -15.28 -2.01 -29.59
N GLY A 273 -16.12 -0.97 -29.47
CA GLY A 273 -15.77 0.41 -29.77
C GLY A 273 -15.96 0.81 -31.25
N SER A 274 -16.61 -0.02 -32.07
CA SER A 274 -16.89 0.33 -33.48
C SER A 274 -18.16 1.19 -33.56
N LEU A 275 -18.04 2.41 -34.08
CA LEU A 275 -19.14 3.34 -34.31
C LEU A 275 -19.48 3.35 -35.81
N THR A 276 -20.54 2.66 -36.19
CA THR A 276 -20.86 2.38 -37.60
C THR A 276 -22.34 2.57 -37.91
N GLY A 277 -22.63 2.83 -39.20
CA GLY A 277 -23.99 2.85 -39.73
C GLY A 277 -24.15 3.89 -40.84
N THR A 278 -25.39 4.25 -41.14
CA THR A 278 -25.74 5.25 -42.17
C THR A 278 -26.66 6.28 -41.53
N PRO A 279 -26.17 7.48 -41.18
CA PRO A 279 -26.97 8.47 -40.49
C PRO A 279 -28.07 9.01 -41.42
N THR A 280 -29.28 9.20 -40.91
CA THR A 280 -30.42 9.61 -41.76
C THR A 280 -30.86 11.05 -41.56
N THR A 281 -30.56 11.65 -40.41
CA THR A 281 -31.05 12.98 -40.04
C THR A 281 -29.89 13.93 -39.78
N THR A 282 -29.90 15.07 -40.46
CA THR A 282 -28.88 16.12 -40.29
C THR A 282 -28.94 16.75 -38.90
N GLY A 283 -27.82 17.30 -38.44
CA GLY A 283 -27.72 17.95 -37.14
C GLY A 283 -26.47 17.55 -36.35
N VAL A 284 -26.32 18.12 -35.17
CA VAL A 284 -25.20 17.83 -34.25
C VAL A 284 -25.71 16.99 -33.09
N TYR A 285 -25.09 15.83 -32.89
CA TYR A 285 -25.45 14.88 -31.83
C TYR A 285 -24.33 14.82 -30.80
N ASN A 286 -24.65 15.17 -29.56
CA ASN A 286 -23.73 15.11 -28.43
C ASN A 286 -23.98 13.86 -27.61
N PHE A 287 -22.93 13.09 -27.35
CA PHE A 287 -23.02 11.85 -26.58
C PHE A 287 -21.72 11.52 -25.85
N THR A 288 -21.81 10.68 -24.82
CA THR A 288 -20.67 10.22 -24.03
C THR A 288 -20.49 8.73 -24.19
N VAL A 289 -19.28 8.31 -24.53
CA VAL A 289 -18.86 6.91 -24.55
C VAL A 289 -18.02 6.63 -23.32
N THR A 290 -18.37 5.58 -22.58
CA THR A 290 -17.57 5.05 -21.49
C THR A 290 -16.87 3.78 -21.94
N ALA A 291 -15.56 3.71 -21.71
CA ALA A 291 -14.77 2.50 -21.82
C ALA A 291 -14.57 1.90 -20.42
N THR A 292 -14.78 0.60 -20.29
CA THR A 292 -14.59 -0.18 -19.07
C THR A 292 -13.51 -1.23 -19.32
N ASP A 293 -12.50 -1.27 -18.47
CA ASP A 293 -11.42 -2.27 -18.54
C ASP A 293 -11.83 -3.61 -17.90
N ALA A 294 -10.97 -4.62 -17.99
CA ALA A 294 -11.24 -5.97 -17.48
C ALA A 294 -11.44 -6.03 -15.96
N ASN A 295 -10.93 -5.04 -15.22
CA ASN A 295 -11.06 -4.94 -13.76
C ASN A 295 -12.23 -4.04 -13.34
N GLY A 296 -13.02 -3.52 -14.29
CA GLY A 296 -14.16 -2.66 -14.03
C GLY A 296 -13.83 -1.18 -13.82
N PHE A 297 -12.58 -0.76 -14.03
CA PHE A 297 -12.25 0.67 -14.04
C PHE A 297 -12.79 1.32 -15.30
N THR A 298 -13.18 2.59 -15.21
CA THR A 298 -13.83 3.30 -16.32
C THR A 298 -13.11 4.58 -16.70
N GLY A 299 -13.20 4.92 -17.98
CA GLY A 299 -12.86 6.22 -18.54
C GLY A 299 -13.96 6.66 -19.50
N ALA A 300 -14.19 7.96 -19.64
CA ALA A 300 -15.27 8.48 -20.49
C ALA A 300 -14.75 9.55 -21.46
N GLY A 301 -15.29 9.55 -22.67
CA GLY A 301 -15.05 10.56 -23.70
C GLY A 301 -16.36 11.17 -24.17
N ALA A 302 -16.43 12.49 -24.18
CA ALA A 302 -17.55 13.22 -24.75
C ALA A 302 -17.28 13.50 -26.23
N TYR A 303 -18.28 13.26 -27.07
CA TYR A 303 -18.21 13.40 -28.51
C TYR A 303 -19.35 14.26 -29.05
N ALA A 304 -19.06 15.00 -30.12
CA ALA A 304 -20.03 15.68 -30.94
C ALA A 304 -19.88 15.18 -32.38
N LEU A 305 -20.92 14.56 -32.93
CA LEU A 305 -20.95 14.10 -34.31
C LEU A 305 -21.88 15.00 -35.13
N SER A 306 -21.30 15.74 -36.07
CA SER A 306 -22.03 16.57 -37.02
C SER A 306 -22.43 15.76 -38.25
N ILE A 307 -23.73 15.74 -38.55
CA ILE A 307 -24.31 15.13 -39.75
C ILE A 307 -24.69 16.24 -40.73
N ALA A 308 -23.89 16.41 -41.78
CA ALA A 308 -24.12 17.36 -42.85
C ALA A 308 -25.17 16.84 -43.85
N ALA A 309 -25.86 17.77 -44.51
CA ALA A 309 -26.70 17.43 -45.67
C ALA A 309 -25.84 16.92 -46.83
N PRO A 310 -26.32 15.95 -47.63
CA PRO A 310 -25.65 15.58 -48.86
C PRO A 310 -25.59 16.75 -49.85
N THR A 311 -24.50 16.86 -50.59
CA THR A 311 -24.38 17.83 -51.69
C THR A 311 -25.13 17.31 -52.90
N ILE A 312 -26.09 18.07 -53.41
CA ILE A 312 -26.78 17.77 -54.67
C ILE A 312 -26.05 18.46 -55.83
N THR A 313 -25.68 17.69 -56.85
CA THR A 313 -25.02 18.19 -58.06
C THR A 313 -25.94 18.02 -59.27
N LEU A 314 -26.12 19.10 -60.03
CA LEU A 314 -26.92 19.12 -61.26
C LEU A 314 -26.04 18.81 -62.49
N ALA A 315 -26.58 18.08 -63.46
CA ALA A 315 -25.94 17.86 -64.75
C ALA A 315 -26.96 17.99 -65.90
N PRO A 316 -26.57 18.53 -67.07
CA PRO A 316 -25.24 19.12 -67.34
C PRO A 316 -25.04 20.47 -66.64
N ALA A 317 -23.78 20.82 -66.34
CA ALA A 317 -23.43 22.07 -65.66
C ALA A 317 -23.66 23.33 -66.54
N THR A 318 -23.65 23.14 -67.85
CA THR A 318 -23.98 24.15 -68.86
C THR A 318 -24.91 23.55 -69.89
N LEU A 319 -25.81 24.37 -70.42
CA LEU A 319 -26.74 23.97 -71.48
C LEU A 319 -26.18 24.32 -72.84
N SER A 320 -26.39 23.43 -73.81
CA SER A 320 -26.07 23.70 -75.22
C SER A 320 -26.94 24.83 -75.76
N ALA A 321 -26.37 25.69 -76.61
CA ALA A 321 -27.13 26.76 -77.25
C ALA A 321 -28.22 26.20 -78.18
N SER A 322 -29.42 26.78 -78.14
CA SER A 322 -30.54 26.47 -79.04
C SER A 322 -30.63 27.47 -80.19
N VAL A 323 -31.19 27.06 -81.34
CA VAL A 323 -31.51 27.96 -82.46
C VAL A 323 -33.01 28.33 -82.39
N ALA A 324 -33.34 29.62 -82.52
CA ALA A 324 -34.73 30.08 -82.55
C ALA A 324 -35.51 29.42 -83.70
N GLY A 325 -36.70 28.88 -83.41
CA GLY A 325 -37.53 28.13 -84.35
C GLY A 325 -37.21 26.63 -84.46
N SER A 326 -36.12 26.15 -83.86
CA SER A 326 -35.76 24.72 -83.84
C SER A 326 -36.16 24.06 -82.53
N VAL A 327 -36.57 22.79 -82.57
CA VAL A 327 -36.88 22.02 -81.35
C VAL A 327 -35.62 21.88 -80.50
N TYR A 328 -35.76 22.12 -79.20
CA TYR A 328 -34.76 21.88 -78.19
C TYR A 328 -35.28 20.91 -77.15
N ALA A 329 -34.46 19.94 -76.78
CA ALA A 329 -34.75 18.99 -75.71
C ALA A 329 -33.45 18.62 -74.99
N GLU A 330 -33.39 18.92 -73.70
CA GLU A 330 -32.24 18.60 -72.85
C GLU A 330 -32.74 17.95 -71.55
N GLY A 331 -32.00 16.95 -71.08
CA GLY A 331 -32.30 16.24 -69.84
C GLY A 331 -31.43 16.77 -68.70
N LEU A 332 -32.06 17.35 -67.68
CA LEU A 332 -31.41 17.65 -66.41
C LEU A 332 -31.47 16.42 -65.51
N SER A 333 -30.35 16.15 -64.84
CA SER A 333 -30.22 15.12 -63.83
C SER A 333 -29.62 15.70 -62.56
N ALA A 334 -29.94 15.10 -61.43
CA ALA A 334 -29.40 15.46 -60.12
C ALA A 334 -28.79 14.22 -59.47
N THR A 335 -27.66 14.40 -58.79
CA THR A 335 -26.92 13.33 -58.10
C THR A 335 -26.46 13.79 -56.73
N GLY A 336 -26.07 12.85 -55.85
CA GLY A 336 -25.45 13.14 -54.55
C GLY A 336 -26.40 13.18 -53.33
N GLY A 337 -27.72 13.25 -53.52
CA GLY A 337 -28.73 13.16 -52.45
C GLY A 337 -29.57 11.87 -52.49
N THR A 338 -30.73 11.88 -51.82
CA THR A 338 -31.71 10.79 -51.86
C THR A 338 -32.84 11.11 -52.83
N ALA A 339 -33.05 10.25 -53.84
CA ALA A 339 -34.17 10.36 -54.78
C ALA A 339 -35.54 10.20 -54.08
N PRO A 340 -36.64 10.75 -54.63
CA PRO A 340 -36.75 11.43 -55.94
C PRO A 340 -36.27 12.88 -55.93
N TYR A 341 -35.71 13.33 -57.06
CA TYR A 341 -35.33 14.73 -57.29
C TYR A 341 -36.44 15.48 -58.03
N SER A 342 -36.66 16.75 -57.69
CA SER A 342 -37.58 17.64 -58.38
C SER A 342 -36.87 18.89 -58.88
N PHE A 343 -37.17 19.30 -60.10
CA PHE A 343 -36.57 20.46 -60.76
C PHE A 343 -37.60 21.58 -60.86
N ALA A 344 -37.18 22.82 -60.61
CA ALA A 344 -38.02 23.99 -60.72
C ALA A 344 -37.19 25.21 -61.10
N LEU A 345 -37.81 26.15 -61.79
CA LEU A 345 -37.23 27.46 -62.02
C LEU A 345 -37.37 28.29 -60.75
N THR A 346 -36.27 28.73 -60.18
CA THR A 346 -36.23 29.53 -58.94
C THR A 346 -36.01 31.01 -59.21
N ALA A 347 -35.31 31.36 -60.30
CA ALA A 347 -35.16 32.74 -60.76
C ALA A 347 -34.92 32.82 -62.28
N GLY A 348 -35.14 34.02 -62.84
CA GLY A 348 -35.02 34.28 -64.27
C GLY A 348 -36.22 33.82 -65.08
N ALA A 349 -36.04 33.69 -66.40
CA ALA A 349 -37.08 33.22 -67.30
C ALA A 349 -36.47 32.36 -68.41
N LEU A 350 -37.17 31.28 -68.77
CA LEU A 350 -36.83 30.50 -69.96
C LEU A 350 -37.13 31.32 -71.23
N PRO A 351 -36.44 31.05 -72.36
CA PRO A 351 -36.83 31.62 -73.66
C PRO A 351 -38.31 31.35 -73.96
N PRO A 352 -39.07 32.30 -74.55
CA PRO A 352 -40.45 32.05 -74.94
C PRO A 352 -40.58 30.81 -75.82
N GLY A 353 -41.54 29.93 -75.52
CA GLY A 353 -41.72 28.64 -76.19
C GLY A 353 -40.97 27.46 -75.54
N MET A 354 -40.23 27.69 -74.44
CA MET A 354 -39.56 26.66 -73.64
C MET A 354 -40.29 26.38 -72.32
N SER A 355 -40.15 25.15 -71.79
CA SER A 355 -40.70 24.72 -70.52
C SER A 355 -39.76 23.76 -69.78
N LEU A 356 -39.73 23.84 -68.44
CA LEU A 356 -39.04 22.90 -67.58
C LEU A 356 -40.05 22.06 -66.80
N SER A 357 -39.94 20.75 -66.88
CA SER A 357 -40.76 19.82 -66.10
C SER A 357 -40.15 19.51 -64.73
N ALA A 358 -40.99 19.12 -63.76
CA ALA A 358 -40.55 18.73 -62.43
C ALA A 358 -39.61 17.52 -62.40
N VAL A 359 -39.55 16.74 -63.49
CA VAL A 359 -38.66 15.58 -63.66
C VAL A 359 -37.36 15.92 -64.39
N GLY A 360 -37.08 17.20 -64.65
CA GLY A 360 -35.81 17.66 -65.22
C GLY A 360 -35.76 17.69 -66.74
N SER A 361 -36.87 17.46 -67.46
CA SER A 361 -36.89 17.64 -68.91
C SER A 361 -37.11 19.11 -69.27
N LEU A 362 -36.13 19.73 -69.95
CA LEU A 362 -36.20 21.09 -70.50
C LEU A 362 -36.47 20.99 -72.01
N THR A 363 -37.67 21.33 -72.45
CA THR A 363 -38.11 21.14 -73.84
C THR A 363 -38.90 22.31 -74.39
N GLY A 364 -38.91 22.46 -75.71
CA GLY A 364 -39.72 23.43 -76.43
C GLY A 364 -39.13 23.86 -77.77
N THR A 365 -39.72 24.90 -78.36
CA THR A 365 -39.22 25.54 -79.57
C THR A 365 -39.08 27.03 -79.28
N PRO A 366 -37.86 27.53 -78.99
CA PRO A 366 -37.67 28.92 -78.60
C PRO A 366 -38.02 29.85 -79.76
N THR A 367 -38.86 30.85 -79.54
CA THR A 367 -39.36 31.74 -80.61
C THR A 367 -38.55 33.02 -80.78
N THR A 368 -37.61 33.30 -79.88
CA THR A 368 -36.86 34.57 -79.85
C THR A 368 -35.38 34.30 -79.58
N ALA A 369 -34.51 34.83 -80.44
CA ALA A 369 -33.07 34.79 -80.23
C ALA A 369 -32.65 35.77 -79.12
N GLY A 370 -31.76 35.33 -78.22
CA GLY A 370 -31.27 36.16 -77.12
C GLY A 370 -30.53 35.33 -76.07
N SER A 371 -30.01 36.02 -75.04
CA SER A 371 -29.44 35.38 -73.84
C SER A 371 -30.48 35.39 -72.73
N PHE A 372 -30.75 34.22 -72.16
CA PHE A 372 -31.72 34.02 -71.09
C PHE A 372 -31.00 33.35 -69.92
N ASN A 373 -30.87 34.06 -68.80
CA ASN A 373 -30.26 33.54 -67.58
C ASN A 373 -31.34 33.07 -66.61
N PHE A 374 -31.17 31.87 -66.06
CA PHE A 374 -32.11 31.28 -65.12
C PHE A 374 -31.42 30.30 -64.16
N THR A 375 -32.04 30.05 -63.01
CA THR A 375 -31.54 29.12 -61.98
C THR A 375 -32.59 28.15 -61.51
#